data_AF-Q8M0F0-F1
#
_entry.id   AF-Q8M0F0-F1
#
_cell.length_a   1.000
_cell.length_b   1.000
_cell.length_c   1.000
_cell.angle_alpha   90.00
_cell.angle_beta   90.00
_cell.angle_gamma   90.00
#
_symmetry.space_group_name_H-M   'P 1'
#
loop_
_entity.id
_entity.type
_entity.pdbx_description
1 polymer ?
#
loop_
_entity_poly.entity_id
_entity_poly.type
_entity_poly.pdbx_seq_one_letter_code
_entity_poly.pdbx_strand_id
1 'polypeptide(L)'
;YLVLLGVGFVGISYLIVYVGAIAILFLFVVMMLNISITEIVSVGREYTKNLPLGFVVGTVFFFEILSVIPAATTNAGELPLGLFTYLNGLLLGVNTSITNSDVNMAFANTGADNAFSSHLQIEAIGHGLYTYGSVWLLLASFILLLAMVGPIALCLRPRT
;
A
#
# COMPACT_ATOMS: atom_id res chain seq x y z
N TYR A 1 3.92 9.28 -10.37
CA TYR A 1 4.91 8.75 -9.41
C TYR A 1 5.59 7.48 -9.94
N LEU A 2 4.87 6.37 -10.18
CA LEU A 2 5.47 5.10 -10.64
C LEU A 2 6.35 5.23 -11.90
N VAL A 3 5.91 6.02 -12.88
CA VAL A 3 6.69 6.30 -14.10
C VAL A 3 8.00 7.04 -13.79
N LEU A 4 8.01 7.93 -12.79
CA LEU A 4 9.22 8.67 -12.38
C LEU A 4 10.20 7.80 -11.60
N LEU A 5 9.71 6.79 -10.88
CA LEU A 5 10.56 5.76 -10.23
C LEU A 5 11.15 4.76 -11.22
N GLY A 6 10.88 4.90 -12.52
CA GLY A 6 11.34 4.00 -13.55
C GLY A 6 10.47 2.76 -13.74
N VAL A 7 9.42 2.52 -12.95
CA VAL A 7 8.50 1.37 -13.10
C VAL A 7 7.38 1.70 -14.09
N GLY A 8 7.73 1.77 -15.37
CA GLY A 8 6.84 2.21 -16.45
C GLY A 8 5.67 1.26 -16.72
N PHE A 9 5.92 -0.06 -16.72
CA PHE A 9 4.86 -1.04 -17.03
C PHE A 9 3.70 -0.98 -16.02
N VAL A 10 4.04 -1.01 -14.72
CA VAL A 10 3.03 -0.93 -13.64
C VAL A 10 2.36 0.46 -13.62
N GLY A 11 3.09 1.52 -13.97
CA GLY A 11 2.53 2.86 -14.09
C GLY A 11 1.42 2.96 -15.14
N ILE A 12 1.64 2.38 -16.33
CA ILE A 12 0.63 2.35 -17.40
C ILE A 12 -0.50 1.36 -17.07
N SER A 13 -0.21 0.18 -16.49
CA SER A 13 -1.25 -0.77 -16.09
C SER A 13 -2.20 -0.18 -15.04
N TYR A 14 -1.68 0.63 -14.12
CA TYR A 14 -2.50 1.36 -13.15
C TYR A 14 -3.48 2.33 -13.84
N LEU A 15 -3.03 3.06 -14.86
CA LEU A 15 -3.92 3.93 -15.64
C LEU A 15 -5.03 3.10 -16.30
N ILE A 16 -4.70 2.00 -16.97
CA ILE A 16 -5.69 1.19 -17.70
C ILE A 16 -6.71 0.56 -16.73
N VAL A 17 -6.26 -0.07 -15.64
CA VAL A 17 -7.17 -0.82 -14.75
C VAL A 17 -7.88 0.12 -13.78
N TYR A 18 -7.15 1.00 -13.10
CA TYR A 18 -7.74 1.85 -12.07
C TYR A 18 -8.50 3.02 -12.68
N VAL A 19 -7.84 3.83 -13.51
CA VAL A 19 -8.49 5.00 -14.11
C VAL A 19 -9.40 4.59 -15.27
N GLY A 20 -8.98 3.63 -16.09
CA GLY A 20 -9.71 3.22 -17.29
C GLY A 20 -10.92 2.32 -17.02
N ALA A 21 -10.90 1.45 -16.01
CA ALA A 21 -12.04 0.57 -15.70
C ALA A 21 -12.74 0.97 -14.40
N ILE A 22 -12.04 0.96 -13.26
CA ILE A 22 -12.67 1.11 -11.93
C ILE A 22 -13.29 2.50 -11.76
N ALA A 23 -12.54 3.57 -12.07
CA ALA A 23 -13.03 4.94 -11.93
C ALA A 23 -14.17 5.26 -12.91
N ILE A 24 -14.13 4.71 -14.15
CA ILE A 24 -15.21 4.89 -15.13
C ILE A 24 -16.47 4.13 -14.69
N LEU A 25 -16.34 2.93 -14.14
CA LEU A 25 -17.47 2.21 -13.54
C LEU A 25 -18.10 3.04 -12.42
N PHE A 26 -17.27 3.58 -11.52
CA PHE A 26 -17.75 4.42 -10.44
C PHE A 26 -18.44 5.70 -10.95
N LEU A 27 -17.90 6.34 -11.99
CA LEU A 27 -18.52 7.50 -12.67
C LEU A 27 -19.92 7.13 -13.16
N PHE A 28 -20.07 6.00 -13.85
CA PHE A 28 -21.36 5.54 -14.35
C PHE A 28 -22.37 5.30 -13.23
N VAL A 29 -21.92 4.69 -12.12
CA VAL A 29 -22.77 4.45 -10.94
C VAL A 29 -23.22 5.77 -10.31
N VAL A 30 -22.30 6.73 -10.13
CA VAL A 30 -22.62 8.03 -9.52
C VAL A 30 -23.59 8.83 -10.40
N MET A 31 -23.49 8.75 -11.73
CA MET A 31 -24.43 9.44 -12.63
C MET A 31 -25.84 8.84 -12.60
N MET A 32 -25.96 7.53 -12.41
CA MET A 32 -27.27 6.88 -12.29
C MET A 32 -27.91 7.05 -10.91
N LEU A 33 -27.10 7.30 -9.88
CA LEU A 33 -27.58 7.43 -8.51
C LEU A 33 -28.02 8.88 -8.22
N ASN A 34 -29.29 9.07 -7.87
CA ASN A 34 -29.79 10.35 -7.37
C ASN A 34 -29.37 10.53 -5.89
N ILE A 35 -28.16 11.04 -5.68
CA ILE A 35 -27.66 11.37 -4.33
C ILE A 35 -28.23 12.72 -3.86
N SER A 36 -28.99 12.72 -2.76
CA SER A 36 -29.52 13.96 -2.16
C SER A 36 -28.43 14.67 -1.35
N ILE A 37 -27.89 15.76 -1.90
CA ILE A 37 -26.83 16.58 -1.29
C ILE A 37 -27.31 17.35 -0.04
N THR A 38 -28.60 17.22 0.30
CA THR A 38 -29.30 17.98 1.35
C THR A 38 -28.86 17.65 2.76
N GLU A 39 -28.23 16.49 2.99
CA GLU A 39 -27.68 16.11 4.29
C GLU A 39 -26.21 16.54 4.46
N ILE A 40 -25.47 16.78 3.35
CA ILE A 40 -24.06 17.20 3.41
C ILE A 40 -23.93 18.66 3.90
N VAL A 41 -24.98 19.48 3.73
CA VAL A 41 -24.97 20.90 4.11
C VAL A 41 -25.57 21.14 5.50
N SER A 42 -26.55 20.33 5.94
CA SER A 42 -27.20 20.48 7.26
C SER A 42 -26.33 19.99 8.43
N VAL A 43 -25.33 19.14 8.15
CA VAL A 43 -24.39 18.61 9.16
C VAL A 43 -23.25 19.61 9.46
N GLY A 44 -23.27 20.81 8.85
CA GLY A 44 -22.27 21.90 9.03
C GLY A 44 -21.86 22.21 10.47
N ARG A 45 -22.77 22.03 11.44
CA ARG A 45 -22.51 22.23 12.88
C ARG A 45 -22.00 20.98 13.61
N GLU A 46 -22.28 19.80 13.08
CA GLU A 46 -21.92 18.51 13.68
C GLU A 46 -20.64 17.91 13.08
N TYR A 47 -20.18 18.37 11.91
CA TYR A 47 -18.88 17.95 11.35
C TYR A 47 -17.70 18.28 12.27
N THR A 48 -17.74 19.43 12.97
CA THR A 48 -16.67 19.83 13.90
C THR A 48 -16.65 18.99 15.17
N LYS A 49 -17.73 18.28 15.51
CA LYS A 49 -17.81 17.37 16.66
C LYS A 49 -16.96 16.12 16.48
N ASN A 50 -16.78 15.66 15.24
CA ASN A 50 -15.96 14.49 14.92
C ASN A 50 -14.48 14.84 14.65
N LEU A 51 -14.14 16.12 14.50
CA LEU A 51 -12.77 16.62 14.32
C LEU A 51 -11.82 16.19 15.45
N PRO A 52 -12.14 16.34 16.76
CA PRO A 52 -11.23 15.92 17.82
C PRO A 52 -10.95 14.42 17.80
N LEU A 53 -11.94 13.58 17.43
CA LEU A 53 -11.72 12.15 17.26
C LEU A 53 -10.80 11.84 16.07
N GLY A 54 -11.03 12.51 14.93
CA GLY A 54 -10.17 12.40 13.75
C GLY A 54 -8.73 12.84 14.05
N PHE A 55 -8.54 13.86 14.89
CA PHE A 55 -7.23 14.29 15.35
C PHE A 55 -6.54 13.21 16.19
N VAL A 56 -7.24 12.62 17.17
CA VAL A 56 -6.69 11.53 17.99
C VAL A 56 -6.27 10.35 17.11
N VAL A 57 -7.13 9.89 16.20
CA VAL A 57 -6.82 8.77 15.30
C VAL A 57 -5.69 9.14 14.33
N GLY A 58 -5.70 10.35 13.79
CA GLY A 58 -4.64 10.85 12.90
C GLY A 58 -3.29 10.93 13.59
N THR A 59 -3.23 11.39 14.85
CA THR A 59 -2.00 11.42 15.64
C THR A 59 -1.49 10.01 15.94
N VAL A 60 -2.38 9.06 16.25
CA VAL A 60 -1.99 7.65 16.47
C VAL A 60 -1.38 7.05 15.21
N PHE A 61 -2.04 7.19 14.05
CA PHE A 61 -1.48 6.70 12.78
C PHE A 61 -0.18 7.40 12.39
N PHE A 62 -0.08 8.72 12.62
CA PHE A 62 1.13 9.47 12.34
C PHE A 62 2.31 8.97 13.17
N PHE A 63 2.09 8.69 14.46
CA PHE A 63 3.12 8.13 15.34
C PHE A 63 3.52 6.72 14.92
N GLU A 64 2.56 5.86 14.53
CA GLU A 64 2.83 4.51 14.04
C GLU A 64 3.68 4.51 12.76
N ILE A 65 3.34 5.34 11.78
CA ILE A 65 4.12 5.48 10.54
C ILE A 65 5.55 5.95 10.86
N LEU A 66 5.70 6.89 11.79
CA LEU A 66 6.99 7.43 12.19
C LEU A 66 7.84 6.41 12.96
N SER A 67 7.21 5.51 13.71
CA SER A 67 7.86 4.41 14.43
C SER A 67 8.32 3.27 13.50
N VAL A 68 7.58 3.00 12.42
CA VAL A 68 7.93 1.92 11.46
C VAL A 68 9.09 2.32 10.56
N ILE A 69 9.32 3.62 10.32
CA ILE A 69 10.46 4.09 9.54
C ILE A 69 11.74 3.87 10.37
N PRO A 70 12.70 3.03 9.92
CA PRO A 70 13.95 2.85 10.63
C PRO A 70 14.67 4.20 10.68
N ALA A 71 14.95 4.68 11.90
CA ALA A 71 15.78 5.85 12.11
C ALA A 71 17.18 5.53 11.57
N ALA A 72 17.43 5.94 10.32
CA ALA A 72 18.77 5.91 9.74
C ALA A 72 19.67 6.66 10.72
N THR A 73 20.71 5.97 11.19
CA THR A 73 21.67 6.41 12.19
C THR A 73 22.24 7.79 11.86
N THR A 74 21.55 8.84 12.29
CA THR A 74 22.06 10.20 12.35
C THR A 74 21.90 10.65 13.79
N ASN A 75 23.04 10.91 14.44
CA ASN A 75 23.15 11.32 15.83
C ASN A 75 22.63 12.76 16.05
N ALA A 76 21.42 13.07 15.63
CA ALA A 76 20.79 14.37 15.85
C ALA A 76 19.26 14.27 15.87
N GLY A 77 18.68 14.33 17.08
CA GLY A 77 17.28 14.69 17.30
C GLY A 77 16.42 13.60 17.97
N GLU A 78 16.42 13.58 19.30
CA GLU A 78 15.67 12.65 20.17
C GLU A 78 14.13 12.77 20.15
N LEU A 79 13.51 13.10 19.03
CA LEU A 79 12.04 13.17 18.91
C LEU A 79 11.65 12.61 17.54
N PRO A 80 11.45 11.28 17.40
CA PRO A 80 10.22 10.62 17.89
C PRO A 80 10.34 9.14 18.32
N LEU A 81 11.52 8.52 18.22
CA LEU A 81 11.78 7.13 18.67
C LEU A 81 12.35 7.05 20.10
N GLY A 82 12.83 8.17 20.65
CA GLY A 82 13.47 8.23 21.98
C GLY A 82 12.50 7.89 23.11
N LEU A 83 11.25 8.37 23.05
CA LEU A 83 10.28 8.18 24.12
C LEU A 83 9.72 6.74 24.15
N PHE A 84 9.40 6.14 23.00
CA PHE A 84 8.86 4.77 22.96
C PHE A 84 9.94 3.72 23.29
N THR A 85 11.17 3.91 22.79
CA THR A 85 12.31 3.03 23.17
C THR A 85 12.67 3.18 24.64
N TYR A 86 12.64 4.40 25.18
CA TYR A 86 12.85 4.67 26.60
C TYR A 86 11.77 4.02 27.48
N LEU A 87 10.48 4.14 27.10
CA LEU A 87 9.40 3.48 27.85
C LEU A 87 9.45 1.95 27.74
N ASN A 88 9.80 1.42 26.56
CA ASN A 88 9.98 -0.02 26.37
C ASN A 88 11.16 -0.55 27.20
N GLY A 89 12.30 0.15 27.17
CA GLY A 89 13.47 -0.17 28.00
C GLY A 89 13.21 -0.05 29.51
N LEU A 90 12.42 0.95 29.93
CA LEU A 90 12.00 1.13 31.32
C LEU A 90 11.04 0.03 31.80
N LEU A 91 10.13 -0.43 30.93
CA LEU A 91 9.10 -1.44 31.24
C LEU A 91 9.64 -2.87 31.16
N LEU A 92 10.49 -3.18 30.18
CA LEU A 92 11.03 -4.52 29.93
C LEU A 92 12.44 -4.71 30.53
N GLY A 93 13.02 -3.68 31.13
CA GLY A 93 14.34 -3.73 31.75
C GLY A 93 15.49 -3.97 30.77
N VAL A 94 15.27 -3.78 29.47
CA VAL A 94 16.26 -4.02 28.42
C VAL A 94 17.05 -2.74 28.17
N ASN A 95 18.29 -2.71 28.67
CA ASN A 95 19.29 -1.73 28.26
C ASN A 95 19.81 -2.12 26.86
N THR A 96 19.33 -1.48 25.80
CA THR A 96 19.83 -1.69 24.45
C THR A 96 21.17 -1.00 24.26
N SER A 97 22.25 -1.61 24.76
CA SER A 97 23.61 -1.26 24.38
C SER A 97 23.80 -1.62 22.90
N ILE A 98 23.71 -0.63 22.01
CA ILE A 98 24.05 -0.78 20.59
C ILE A 98 25.57 -0.93 20.52
N THR A 99 26.06 -2.17 20.52
CA THR A 99 27.44 -2.46 20.14
C THR A 99 27.52 -2.42 18.62
N ASN A 100 28.10 -1.35 18.10
CA ASN A 100 28.55 -1.26 16.71
C ASN A 100 29.69 -2.27 16.49
N SER A 101 29.34 -3.52 16.21
CA SER A 101 30.31 -4.54 15.81
C SER A 101 29.86 -5.14 14.48
N ASP A 102 30.64 -4.80 13.45
CA ASP A 102 30.93 -5.63 12.27
C ASP A 102 29.82 -5.83 11.25
N VAL A 103 29.44 -4.77 10.54
CA VAL A 103 28.89 -4.96 9.19
C VAL A 103 30.07 -5.13 8.23
N ASN A 104 30.46 -6.38 8.01
CA ASN A 104 31.38 -6.76 6.95
C ASN A 104 30.77 -6.29 5.61
N MET A 105 31.38 -5.29 4.98
CA MET A 105 31.04 -4.86 3.62
C MET A 105 31.38 -6.03 2.70
N ALA A 106 30.37 -6.82 2.32
CA ALA A 106 30.53 -7.92 1.40
C ALA A 106 31.16 -7.39 0.12
N PHE A 107 32.33 -7.96 -0.22
CA PHE A 107 33.09 -7.68 -1.43
C PHE A 107 32.17 -7.52 -2.63
N ALA A 108 32.11 -6.30 -3.18
CA ALA A 108 31.57 -6.03 -4.49
C ALA A 108 32.51 -6.67 -5.51
N ASN A 109 32.34 -7.97 -5.74
CA ASN A 109 33.06 -8.72 -6.76
C ASN A 109 32.71 -8.12 -8.13
N THR A 110 33.66 -7.43 -8.75
CA THR A 110 33.59 -6.97 -10.14
C THR A 110 33.97 -8.11 -11.09
N GLY A 111 33.30 -9.25 -10.94
CA GLY A 111 33.40 -10.38 -11.87
C GLY A 111 32.44 -10.22 -13.03
N ALA A 112 32.78 -10.80 -14.19
CA ALA A 112 31.95 -10.83 -15.40
C ALA A 112 30.54 -11.46 -15.17
N ASP A 113 30.34 -12.13 -14.04
CA ASP A 113 29.09 -12.75 -13.59
C ASP A 113 28.01 -11.72 -13.17
N ASN A 114 28.34 -10.43 -13.10
CA ASN A 114 27.39 -9.35 -12.81
C ASN A 114 26.71 -8.78 -14.06
N ALA A 115 27.03 -9.30 -15.25
CA ALA A 115 26.34 -8.94 -16.49
C ALA A 115 24.97 -9.61 -16.55
N PHE A 116 24.03 -9.11 -15.74
CA PHE A 116 22.63 -9.50 -15.85
C PHE A 116 22.13 -9.16 -17.26
N SER A 117 21.59 -10.16 -17.96
CA SER A 117 20.82 -9.92 -19.18
C SER A 117 19.68 -8.96 -18.84
N SER A 118 19.63 -7.82 -19.53
CA SER A 118 18.63 -6.78 -19.28
C SER A 118 17.26 -7.27 -19.75
N HIS A 119 16.44 -7.75 -18.82
CA HIS A 119 15.05 -8.11 -19.11
C HIS A 119 14.16 -6.87 -19.05
N LEU A 120 13.14 -6.83 -19.91
CA LEU A 120 12.09 -5.81 -19.82
C LEU A 120 11.27 -6.02 -18.54
N GLN A 121 10.67 -4.95 -18.00
CA GLN A 121 9.89 -5.06 -16.75
C GLN A 121 8.73 -6.05 -16.85
N ILE A 122 8.03 -6.05 -17.98
CA ILE A 122 6.92 -6.99 -18.22
C ILE A 122 7.41 -8.43 -18.38
N GLU A 123 8.61 -8.61 -18.93
CA GLU A 123 9.23 -9.92 -19.13
C GLU A 123 9.67 -10.52 -17.79
N ALA A 124 10.31 -9.73 -16.93
CA ALA A 124 10.70 -10.15 -15.59
C ALA A 124 9.49 -10.52 -14.72
N ILE A 125 8.43 -9.70 -14.74
CA ILE A 125 7.18 -9.98 -14.03
C ILE A 125 6.50 -11.23 -14.61
N GLY A 126 6.48 -11.37 -15.94
CA GLY A 126 5.93 -12.54 -16.62
C GLY A 126 6.64 -13.82 -16.23
N HIS A 127 7.98 -13.85 -16.31
CA HIS A 127 8.77 -15.02 -15.94
C HIS A 127 8.55 -15.41 -14.46
N GLY A 128 8.48 -14.41 -13.56
CA GLY A 128 8.14 -14.63 -12.15
C GLY A 128 6.75 -15.23 -11.96
N LEU A 129 5.72 -14.67 -12.61
CA LEU A 129 4.33 -15.08 -12.44
C LEU A 129 4.00 -16.42 -13.11
N TYR A 130 4.49 -16.68 -14.32
CA TYR A 130 4.14 -17.89 -15.06
C TYR A 130 4.94 -19.10 -14.62
N THR A 131 6.20 -18.93 -14.18
CA THR A 131 7.05 -20.05 -13.75
C THR A 131 6.90 -20.32 -12.25
N TYR A 132 7.15 -19.32 -11.41
CA TYR A 132 7.19 -19.50 -9.95
C TYR A 132 5.83 -19.22 -9.29
N GLY A 133 5.11 -18.21 -9.78
CA GLY A 133 3.84 -17.74 -9.22
C GLY A 133 2.59 -18.40 -9.79
N SER A 134 2.71 -19.52 -10.51
CA SER A 134 1.60 -20.08 -11.30
C SER A 134 0.36 -20.41 -10.46
N VAL A 135 0.53 -20.87 -9.22
CA VAL A 135 -0.57 -21.13 -8.27
C VAL A 135 -1.33 -19.84 -7.92
N TRP A 136 -0.62 -18.71 -7.72
CA TRP A 136 -1.25 -17.41 -7.45
C TRP A 136 -2.04 -16.90 -8.65
N LEU A 137 -1.55 -17.14 -9.87
CA LEU A 137 -2.27 -16.82 -11.10
C LEU A 137 -3.55 -17.63 -11.23
N LEU A 138 -3.53 -18.92 -10.90
CA LEU A 138 -4.73 -19.77 -10.90
C LEU A 138 -5.76 -19.28 -9.88
N LEU A 139 -5.34 -18.89 -8.68
CA LEU A 139 -6.23 -18.25 -7.70
C LEU A 139 -6.82 -16.94 -8.24
N ALA A 140 -6.00 -16.10 -8.90
CA ALA A 140 -6.47 -14.86 -9.52
C ALA A 140 -7.51 -15.11 -10.63
N SER A 141 -7.37 -16.18 -11.42
CA SER A 141 -8.37 -16.57 -12.41
C SER A 141 -9.73 -16.90 -11.77
N PHE A 142 -9.71 -17.62 -10.64
CA PHE A 142 -10.94 -17.90 -9.89
C PHE A 142 -11.56 -16.62 -9.30
N ILE A 143 -10.73 -15.67 -8.84
CA ILE A 143 -11.20 -14.36 -8.38
C ILE A 143 -11.85 -13.58 -9.53
N LEU A 144 -11.27 -13.57 -10.73
CA LEU A 144 -11.87 -12.91 -11.90
C LEU A 144 -13.19 -13.59 -12.34
N LEU A 145 -13.26 -14.92 -12.25
CA LEU A 145 -14.51 -15.65 -12.49
C LEU A 145 -15.59 -15.23 -11.48
N LEU A 146 -15.24 -15.16 -10.20
CA LEU A 146 -16.16 -14.69 -9.16
C LEU A 146 -16.57 -13.23 -9.37
N ALA A 147 -15.65 -12.36 -9.83
CA ALA A 147 -15.93 -10.96 -10.11
C ALA A 147 -16.95 -10.78 -11.25
N MET A 148 -17.02 -11.72 -12.20
CA MET A 148 -18.04 -11.72 -13.25
C MET A 148 -19.37 -12.32 -12.77
N VAL A 149 -19.32 -13.47 -12.08
CA VAL A 149 -20.53 -14.17 -11.62
C VAL A 149 -21.23 -13.44 -10.48
N GLY A 150 -20.48 -12.75 -9.61
CA GLY A 150 -21.00 -12.04 -8.44
C GLY A 150 -22.08 -11.00 -8.78
N PRO A 151 -21.79 -10.00 -9.63
CA PRO A 151 -22.79 -9.01 -10.06
C PRO A 151 -23.98 -9.64 -10.78
N ILE A 152 -23.75 -10.69 -11.60
CA ILE A 152 -24.84 -11.40 -12.31
C ILE A 152 -25.78 -12.03 -11.29
N ALA A 153 -25.26 -12.78 -10.31
CA ALA A 153 -26.06 -13.44 -9.29
C ALA A 153 -26.81 -12.44 -8.40
N LEU A 154 -26.21 -11.27 -8.10
CA LEU A 154 -26.83 -10.23 -7.29
C LEU A 154 -27.95 -9.46 -8.03
N CYS A 155 -27.85 -9.31 -9.34
CA CYS A 155 -28.84 -8.58 -10.14
C CYS A 155 -29.93 -9.47 -10.77
N LEU A 156 -29.76 -10.80 -10.72
CA LEU A 156 -30.72 -11.73 -11.32
C LEU A 156 -31.98 -11.86 -10.44
N ARG A 157 -33.08 -11.25 -10.89
CA ARG A 157 -34.39 -11.46 -10.25
C ARG A 157 -35.04 -12.75 -10.77
N PRO A 158 -35.27 -13.76 -9.92
CA PRO A 158 -35.96 -14.98 -10.35
C PRO A 158 -37.40 -14.64 -10.72
N ARG A 159 -37.81 -15.04 -11.94
CA ARG A 159 -39.19 -14.94 -12.38
C ARG A 159 -39.93 -16.19 -11.92
N THR A 160 -40.78 -16.03 -10.91
CA THR A 160 -41.93 -16.91 -10.63
C THR A 160 -43.17 -16.28 -11.21
#